data_AF-A0A919EYZ1-F1
#
_entry.id   AF-A0A919EYZ1-F1
#
_cell.length_a   1.000
_cell.length_b   1.000
_cell.length_c   1.000
_cell.angle_alpha   90.00
_cell.angle_beta   90.00
_cell.angle_gamma   90.00
#
_symmetry.space_group_name_H-M   'P 1'
#
loop_
_entity.id
_entity.type
_entity.pdbx_description
1 polymer ?
#
loop_
_entity_poly.entity_id
_entity_poly.type
_entity_poly.pdbx_seq_one_letter_code
_entity_poly.pdbx_strand_id
1 'polypeptide(L)'
;MHDLGRPSRFLNMLRVFKPTSPMSVGSWVLCGYAPLALAAAATDVAGRYRPVGSAATAGAAVLGPAVATYTAVLLSDTAVPSWHEGYRELPFVFAGSAASSAAGLALVAVPVGEAGPARRMAVLGAALELGAFQAMKRRMGLAAEPFEEGRPHRLLRAAEALTAGGAALALVSSRVRDRRLAAAAGAALLTGSAALRFGVFHAGVASAEDPRYTVVPQRERLRGRDR
;
A
#
# COMPACT_ATOMS: atom_id res chain seq x y z
N MET A 1 6.91 -7.17 -15.13
CA MET A 1 7.33 -7.58 -16.50
C MET A 1 8.68 -8.32 -16.48
N HIS A 2 9.71 -7.78 -15.81
CA HIS A 2 11.03 -8.40 -15.79
C HIS A 2 11.15 -9.64 -14.87
N ASP A 3 10.28 -9.76 -13.86
CA ASP A 3 10.29 -10.92 -12.94
C ASP A 3 9.74 -12.22 -13.55
N LEU A 4 9.18 -12.17 -14.75
CA LEU A 4 8.58 -13.33 -15.43
C LEU A 4 9.62 -14.34 -15.97
N GLY A 5 10.91 -14.00 -15.98
CA GLY A 5 12.00 -14.78 -16.60
C GLY A 5 11.91 -14.87 -18.14
N ARG A 6 10.69 -14.80 -18.71
CA ARG A 6 10.39 -14.66 -20.14
C ARG A 6 9.32 -13.58 -20.35
N PRO A 7 9.71 -12.31 -20.48
CA PRO A 7 8.77 -11.17 -20.54
C PRO A 7 7.77 -11.24 -21.70
N SER A 8 8.14 -11.90 -22.81
CA SER A 8 7.24 -12.11 -23.96
C SER A 8 5.97 -12.93 -23.62
N ARG A 9 5.96 -13.68 -22.51
CA ARG A 9 4.80 -14.46 -22.07
C ARG A 9 3.75 -13.66 -21.31
N PHE A 10 3.97 -12.38 -21.04
CA PHE A 10 2.97 -11.53 -20.37
C PHE A 10 1.61 -11.55 -21.07
N LEU A 11 1.59 -11.53 -22.41
CA LEU A 11 0.35 -11.59 -23.18
C LEU A 11 -0.45 -12.88 -22.92
N ASN A 12 0.20 -13.97 -22.51
CA ASN A 12 -0.49 -15.20 -22.12
C ASN A 12 -1.30 -15.03 -20.84
N MET A 13 -0.89 -14.12 -19.93
CA MET A 13 -1.63 -13.82 -18.71
C MET A 13 -2.93 -13.05 -18.99
N LEU A 14 -2.99 -12.33 -20.12
CA LEU A 14 -4.17 -11.56 -20.53
C LEU A 14 -5.14 -12.36 -21.42
N ARG A 15 -4.88 -13.65 -21.67
CA ARG A 15 -5.80 -14.50 -22.45
C ARG A 15 -7.01 -14.98 -21.65
N VAL A 16 -6.82 -15.26 -20.36
CA VAL A 16 -7.86 -15.83 -19.50
C VAL A 16 -7.89 -15.06 -18.20
N PHE A 17 -9.08 -14.55 -17.85
CA PHE A 17 -9.33 -13.98 -16.54
C PHE A 17 -9.57 -15.11 -15.53
N LYS A 18 -8.73 -15.18 -14.49
CA LYS A 18 -8.82 -16.18 -13.42
C LYS A 18 -9.10 -15.47 -12.08
N PRO A 19 -10.38 -15.38 -11.65
CA PRO A 19 -10.76 -14.66 -10.42
C PRO A 19 -10.09 -15.20 -9.16
N THR A 20 -9.76 -16.50 -9.14
CA THR A 20 -9.13 -17.17 -8.00
C THR A 20 -7.62 -16.94 -7.91
N SER A 21 -7.00 -16.26 -8.89
CA SER A 21 -5.57 -15.97 -8.88
C SER A 21 -5.35 -14.46 -8.76
N PRO A 22 -4.85 -13.97 -7.60
CA PRO A 22 -4.56 -12.54 -7.42
C PRO A 22 -3.59 -11.98 -8.47
N MET A 23 -2.68 -12.80 -8.99
CA MET A 23 -1.75 -12.42 -10.06
C MET A 23 -2.46 -12.18 -11.41
N SER A 24 -3.48 -12.98 -11.74
CA SER A 24 -4.32 -12.74 -12.92
C SER A 24 -5.13 -11.45 -12.74
N VAL A 25 -5.84 -11.32 -11.62
CA VAL A 25 -6.64 -10.13 -11.30
C VAL A 25 -5.79 -8.86 -11.34
N GLY A 26 -4.62 -8.86 -10.71
CA GLY A 26 -3.69 -7.73 -10.72
C GLY A 26 -3.23 -7.34 -12.13
N SER A 27 -2.97 -8.31 -13.01
CA SER A 27 -2.60 -8.03 -14.40
C SER A 27 -3.71 -7.32 -15.16
N TRP A 28 -4.96 -7.77 -15.01
CA TRP A 28 -6.12 -7.13 -15.62
C TRP A 28 -6.40 -5.73 -15.05
N VAL A 29 -6.29 -5.57 -13.74
CA VAL A 29 -6.45 -4.27 -13.07
C VAL A 29 -5.39 -3.27 -13.55
N LEU A 30 -4.12 -3.67 -13.63
CA LEU A 30 -3.04 -2.81 -14.12
C LEU A 30 -3.20 -2.47 -15.61
N CYS A 31 -3.62 -3.43 -16.43
CA CYS A 31 -3.91 -3.19 -17.85
C CYS A 31 -5.06 -2.20 -18.06
N GLY A 32 -6.07 -2.18 -17.18
CA GLY A 32 -7.12 -1.17 -17.21
C GLY A 32 -6.65 0.19 -16.68
N TYR A 33 -5.96 0.21 -15.55
CA TYR A 33 -5.56 1.43 -14.86
C TYR A 33 -4.49 2.23 -15.61
N ALA A 34 -3.43 1.58 -16.09
CA ALA A 34 -2.26 2.28 -16.63
C ALA A 34 -2.58 3.15 -17.86
N PRO A 35 -3.36 2.70 -18.87
CA PRO A 35 -3.75 3.54 -19.99
C PRO A 35 -4.62 4.72 -19.56
N LEU A 36 -5.52 4.53 -18.59
CA LEU A 36 -6.38 5.59 -18.07
C LEU A 36 -5.57 6.66 -17.34
N ALA A 37 -4.64 6.25 -16.47
CA ALA A 37 -3.75 7.16 -15.77
C ALA A 37 -2.84 7.93 -16.74
N LEU A 38 -2.30 7.25 -17.76
CA LEU A 38 -1.48 7.88 -18.80
C LEU A 38 -2.29 8.88 -19.64
N ALA A 39 -3.51 8.49 -20.06
CA ALA A 39 -4.38 9.36 -20.83
C ALA A 39 -4.75 10.62 -20.05
N ALA A 40 -5.13 10.48 -18.77
CA ALA A 40 -5.41 11.61 -17.88
C ALA A 40 -4.22 12.57 -17.80
N ALA A 41 -3.02 12.04 -17.48
CA ALA A 41 -1.80 12.85 -17.38
C ALA A 41 -1.46 13.53 -18.72
N ALA A 42 -1.56 12.81 -19.85
CA ALA A 42 -1.26 13.35 -21.17
C ALA A 42 -2.22 14.48 -21.57
N THR A 43 -3.52 14.34 -21.28
CA THR A 43 -4.51 15.40 -21.56
C THR A 43 -4.31 16.64 -20.70
N ASP A 44 -3.93 16.46 -19.43
CA ASP A 44 -3.65 17.58 -18.52
C ASP A 44 -2.39 18.35 -18.96
N VAL A 45 -1.32 17.63 -19.34
CA VAL A 45 -0.09 18.25 -19.87
C VAL A 45 -0.33 18.95 -21.21
N ALA A 46 -1.11 18.33 -22.11
CA ALA A 46 -1.41 18.90 -23.41
C ALA A 46 -2.39 20.09 -23.35
N GLY A 47 -3.11 20.27 -22.24
CA GLY A 47 -4.16 21.28 -22.10
C GLY A 47 -5.33 21.11 -23.06
N ARG A 48 -5.50 19.93 -23.65
CA ARG A 48 -6.51 19.60 -24.68
C ARG A 48 -7.32 18.36 -24.29
N TYR A 49 -8.48 18.20 -24.91
CA TYR A 49 -9.37 17.04 -24.69
C TYR A 49 -9.78 16.84 -23.21
N ARG A 50 -10.02 17.94 -22.49
CA ARG A 50 -10.45 17.94 -21.08
C ARG A 50 -11.58 16.95 -20.72
N PRO A 51 -12.65 16.76 -21.53
CA PRO A 51 -13.68 15.78 -21.18
C PRO A 51 -13.14 14.34 -21.21
N VAL A 52 -12.26 14.01 -22.16
CA VAL A 52 -11.61 12.70 -22.25
C VAL A 52 -10.68 12.50 -21.05
N GLY A 53 -9.88 13.51 -20.71
CA GLY A 53 -9.03 13.49 -19.53
C GLY A 53 -9.80 13.28 -18.23
N SER A 54 -10.92 13.98 -18.06
CA SER A 54 -11.78 13.83 -16.88
C SER A 54 -12.42 12.43 -16.80
N ALA A 55 -12.88 11.88 -17.92
CA ALA A 55 -13.38 10.50 -17.97
C ALA A 55 -12.28 9.48 -17.65
N ALA A 56 -11.06 9.69 -18.16
CA ALA A 56 -9.90 8.85 -17.87
C ALA A 56 -9.51 8.91 -16.38
N THR A 57 -9.49 10.11 -15.78
CA THR A 57 -9.26 10.31 -14.35
C THR A 57 -10.32 9.60 -13.51
N ALA A 58 -11.60 9.72 -13.88
CA ALA A 58 -12.68 9.02 -13.18
C ALA A 58 -12.51 7.49 -13.24
N GLY A 59 -12.19 6.95 -14.42
CA GLY A 59 -11.91 5.52 -14.57
C GLY A 59 -10.69 5.06 -13.77
N ALA A 60 -9.61 5.84 -13.77
CA ALA A 60 -8.43 5.57 -12.95
C ALA A 60 -8.75 5.63 -11.44
N ALA A 61 -9.60 6.56 -11.02
CA ALA A 61 -10.05 6.67 -9.63
C ALA A 61 -10.87 5.45 -9.17
N VAL A 62 -11.70 4.88 -10.05
CA VAL A 62 -12.46 3.65 -9.77
C VAL A 62 -11.53 2.44 -9.61
N LEU A 63 -10.50 2.33 -10.46
CA LEU A 63 -9.54 1.22 -10.39
C LEU A 63 -8.45 1.41 -9.32
N GLY A 64 -8.23 2.65 -8.87
CA GLY A 64 -7.19 3.03 -7.91
C GLY A 64 -7.18 2.20 -6.63
N PRO A 65 -8.33 1.99 -5.94
CA PRO A 65 -8.39 1.13 -4.76
C PRO A 65 -7.94 -0.32 -5.01
N ALA A 66 -8.28 -0.89 -6.18
CA ALA A 66 -7.83 -2.24 -6.54
C ALA A 66 -6.31 -2.27 -6.77
N VAL A 67 -5.75 -1.27 -7.46
CA VAL A 67 -4.29 -1.13 -7.65
C VAL A 67 -3.56 -0.91 -6.31
N ALA A 68 -4.16 -0.16 -5.39
CA ALA A 68 -3.56 0.13 -4.09
C ALA A 68 -3.48 -1.11 -3.19
N THR A 69 -4.45 -2.02 -3.30
CA THR A 69 -4.61 -3.15 -2.38
C THR A 69 -4.16 -4.49 -2.93
N TYR A 70 -4.08 -4.68 -4.25
CA TYR A 70 -3.80 -6.01 -4.83
C TYR A 70 -2.45 -6.58 -4.36
N THR A 71 -1.44 -5.75 -4.12
CA THR A 71 -0.14 -6.21 -3.61
C THR A 71 -0.27 -6.84 -2.23
N ALA A 72 -1.14 -6.30 -1.36
CA ALA A 72 -1.41 -6.92 -0.07
C ALA A 72 -2.10 -8.28 -0.23
N VAL A 73 -3.06 -8.37 -1.16
CA VAL A 73 -3.74 -9.64 -1.48
C VAL A 73 -2.73 -10.68 -1.99
N LEU A 74 -1.79 -10.29 -2.86
CA LEU A 74 -0.73 -11.18 -3.33
C LEU A 74 0.17 -11.69 -2.20
N LEU A 75 0.52 -10.83 -1.24
CA LEU A 75 1.31 -11.25 -0.07
C LEU A 75 0.51 -12.21 0.82
N SER A 76 -0.75 -11.89 1.09
CA SER A 76 -1.59 -12.65 2.01
C SER A 76 -2.12 -13.98 1.45
N ASP A 77 -2.17 -14.14 0.13
CA ASP A 77 -2.52 -15.40 -0.55
C ASP A 77 -1.35 -16.40 -0.59
N THR A 78 -0.38 -16.26 0.30
CA THR A 78 0.76 -17.17 0.45
C THR A 78 0.66 -17.99 1.73
N ALA A 79 1.49 -19.02 1.86
CA ALA A 79 1.61 -19.80 3.09
C ALA A 79 2.52 -19.15 4.15
N VAL A 80 3.02 -17.92 3.93
CA VAL A 80 3.92 -17.23 4.86
C VAL A 80 3.11 -16.75 6.07
N PRO A 81 3.43 -17.20 7.30
CA PRO A 81 2.55 -17.02 8.46
C PRO A 81 2.14 -15.57 8.72
N SER A 82 3.11 -14.66 8.81
CA SER A 82 2.82 -13.24 9.10
C SER A 82 2.14 -12.50 7.96
N TRP A 83 2.23 -12.94 6.70
CA TRP A 83 1.46 -12.33 5.62
C TRP A 83 0.04 -12.88 5.55
N HIS A 84 -0.09 -14.20 5.72
CA HIS A 84 -1.37 -14.89 5.65
C HIS A 84 -2.29 -14.52 6.80
N GLU A 85 -1.80 -14.52 8.05
CA GLU A 85 -2.63 -14.19 9.21
C GLU A 85 -3.12 -12.73 9.18
N GLY A 86 -2.40 -11.85 8.48
CA GLY A 86 -2.77 -10.44 8.28
C GLY A 86 -3.82 -10.20 7.17
N TYR A 87 -4.30 -11.23 6.46
CA TYR A 87 -5.05 -11.09 5.20
C TYR A 87 -6.25 -10.15 5.23
N ARG A 88 -6.93 -10.05 6.37
CA ARG A 88 -8.11 -9.19 6.52
C ARG A 88 -7.73 -7.71 6.51
N GLU A 89 -6.65 -7.38 7.21
CA GLU A 89 -6.32 -6.00 7.57
C GLU A 89 -5.23 -5.41 6.67
N LEU A 90 -4.34 -6.26 6.13
CA LEU A 90 -3.23 -5.85 5.27
C LEU A 90 -3.65 -5.05 4.02
N PRO A 91 -4.77 -5.37 3.34
CA PRO A 91 -5.28 -4.52 2.25
C PRO A 91 -5.56 -3.08 2.68
N PHE A 92 -6.14 -2.88 3.87
CA PHE A 92 -6.42 -1.54 4.38
C PHE A 92 -5.15 -0.77 4.75
N VAL A 93 -4.15 -1.47 5.31
CA VAL A 93 -2.81 -0.91 5.55
C VAL A 93 -2.20 -0.40 4.25
N PHE A 94 -2.23 -1.21 3.19
CA PHE A 94 -1.67 -0.84 1.89
C PHE A 94 -2.48 0.25 1.19
N ALA A 95 -3.81 0.26 1.34
CA ALA A 95 -4.67 1.33 0.84
C ALA A 95 -4.34 2.68 1.49
N GLY A 96 -4.26 2.71 2.82
CA GLY A 96 -3.87 3.90 3.58
C GLY A 96 -2.48 4.39 3.19
N SER A 97 -1.55 3.45 3.02
CA SER A 97 -0.18 3.74 2.63
C SER A 97 -0.01 4.22 1.19
N ALA A 98 -0.79 3.68 0.26
CA ALA A 98 -0.84 4.18 -1.11
C ALA A 98 -1.43 5.59 -1.15
N ALA A 99 -2.51 5.83 -0.42
CA ALA A 99 -3.12 7.16 -0.33
C ALA A 99 -2.19 8.20 0.31
N SER A 100 -1.51 7.86 1.39
CA SER A 100 -0.56 8.74 2.09
C SER A 100 0.64 9.08 1.19
N SER A 101 1.18 8.09 0.46
CA SER A 101 2.28 8.31 -0.49
C SER A 101 1.89 9.14 -1.71
N ALA A 102 0.72 8.90 -2.30
CA ALA A 102 0.19 9.69 -3.41
C ALA A 102 -0.05 11.14 -2.98
N ALA A 103 -0.62 11.33 -1.78
CA ALA A 103 -0.76 12.64 -1.17
C ALA A 103 0.61 13.30 -0.94
N GLY A 104 1.60 12.54 -0.48
CA GLY A 104 2.96 13.02 -0.28
C GLY A 104 3.60 13.52 -1.57
N LEU A 105 3.45 12.79 -2.67
CA LEU A 105 3.91 13.23 -3.99
C LEU A 105 3.20 14.52 -4.43
N ALA A 106 1.88 14.61 -4.22
CA ALA A 106 1.13 15.82 -4.53
C ALA A 106 1.58 17.02 -3.68
N LEU A 107 1.93 16.84 -2.41
CA LEU A 107 2.46 17.92 -1.55
C LEU A 107 3.82 18.47 -2.02
N VAL A 108 4.62 17.64 -2.71
CA VAL A 108 5.89 18.06 -3.31
C VAL A 108 5.65 18.83 -4.62
N ALA A 109 4.73 18.33 -5.46
CA ALA A 109 4.53 18.82 -6.82
C ALA A 109 3.60 20.04 -6.92
N VAL A 110 2.55 20.09 -6.10
CA VAL A 110 1.47 21.08 -6.21
C VAL A 110 1.78 22.33 -5.37
N PRO A 111 1.44 23.55 -5.85
CA PRO A 111 1.54 24.75 -5.04
C PRO A 111 0.79 24.63 -3.71
N VAL A 112 1.38 25.19 -2.64
CA VAL A 112 0.86 25.07 -1.27
C VAL A 112 -0.59 25.58 -1.15
N GLY A 113 -0.98 26.59 -1.94
CA GLY A 113 -2.35 27.11 -1.97
C GLY A 113 -3.40 26.14 -2.51
N GLU A 114 -3.01 25.22 -3.39
CA GLU A 114 -3.92 24.27 -4.07
C GLU A 114 -3.86 22.86 -3.49
N ALA A 115 -2.89 22.57 -2.62
CA ALA A 115 -2.67 21.25 -2.03
C ALA A 115 -3.72 20.82 -0.98
N GLY A 116 -4.87 21.49 -0.87
CA GLY A 116 -5.93 21.20 0.09
C GLY A 116 -6.41 19.74 0.07
N PRO A 117 -6.81 19.19 -1.09
CA PRO A 117 -7.21 17.79 -1.22
C PRO A 117 -6.09 16.81 -0.84
N ALA A 118 -4.85 17.09 -1.25
CA ALA A 118 -3.69 16.25 -0.92
C ALA A 118 -3.48 16.14 0.58
N ARG A 119 -3.57 17.24 1.34
CA ARG A 119 -3.44 17.21 2.81
C ARG A 119 -4.51 16.36 3.48
N ARG A 120 -5.77 16.48 3.04
CA ARG A 120 -6.87 15.67 3.58
C ARG A 120 -6.59 14.19 3.33
N MET A 121 -6.15 13.85 2.12
CA MET A 121 -5.81 12.48 1.78
C MET A 121 -4.57 11.96 2.53
N ALA A 122 -3.59 12.82 2.80
CA ALA A 122 -2.43 12.47 3.64
C ALA A 122 -2.88 12.06 5.05
N VAL A 123 -3.77 12.85 5.67
CA VAL A 123 -4.27 12.57 7.03
C VAL A 123 -5.17 11.34 7.05
N LEU A 124 -6.10 11.22 6.11
CA LEU A 124 -6.99 10.05 6.03
C LEU A 124 -6.21 8.77 5.73
N GLY A 125 -5.25 8.84 4.80
CA GLY A 125 -4.36 7.73 4.46
C GLY A 125 -3.50 7.30 5.64
N ALA A 126 -2.90 8.27 6.36
CA ALA A 126 -2.13 8.00 7.57
C ALA A 126 -3.00 7.38 8.68
N ALA A 127 -4.20 7.90 8.92
CA ALA A 127 -5.12 7.34 9.91
C ALA A 127 -5.53 5.91 9.58
N LEU A 128 -5.82 5.63 8.29
CA LEU A 128 -6.16 4.29 7.83
C LEU A 128 -4.97 3.33 7.94
N GLU A 129 -3.78 3.76 7.49
CA GLU A 129 -2.54 2.96 7.57
C GLU A 129 -2.24 2.57 9.02
N LEU A 130 -2.14 3.56 9.91
CA LEU A 130 -1.79 3.33 11.32
C LEU A 130 -2.89 2.57 12.06
N GLY A 131 -4.16 2.95 11.85
CA GLY A 131 -5.30 2.29 12.49
C GLY A 131 -5.45 0.84 12.07
N ALA A 132 -5.39 0.56 10.77
CA ALA A 132 -5.46 -0.81 10.25
C ALA A 132 -4.25 -1.64 10.69
N PHE A 133 -3.05 -1.05 10.73
CA PHE A 133 -1.84 -1.76 11.14
C PHE A 133 -1.89 -2.14 12.63
N GLN A 134 -2.37 -1.23 13.49
CA GLN A 134 -2.57 -1.55 14.90
C GLN A 134 -3.67 -2.58 15.12
N ALA A 135 -4.77 -2.52 14.37
CA ALA A 135 -5.82 -3.53 14.41
C ALA A 135 -5.31 -4.91 13.95
N MET A 136 -4.47 -4.94 12.91
CA MET A 136 -3.81 -6.12 12.39
C MET A 136 -2.96 -6.80 13.47
N LYS A 137 -2.02 -6.08 14.09
CA LYS A 137 -1.15 -6.64 15.14
C LYS A 137 -1.94 -7.22 16.31
N ARG A 138 -3.03 -6.56 16.73
CA ARG A 138 -3.89 -7.06 17.81
C ARG A 138 -4.61 -8.37 17.49
N ARG A 139 -4.88 -8.65 16.22
CA ARG A 139 -5.65 -9.82 15.77
C ARG A 139 -4.77 -11.02 15.40
N MET A 140 -3.48 -10.81 15.10
CA MET A 140 -2.59 -11.83 14.56
C MET A 140 -1.97 -12.77 15.59
N GLY A 141 -2.10 -12.50 16.89
CA GLY A 141 -1.54 -13.35 17.94
C GLY A 141 -0.03 -13.58 17.76
N LEU A 142 0.40 -14.85 17.77
CA LEU A 142 1.82 -15.23 17.62
C LEU A 142 2.45 -14.69 16.33
N ALA A 143 1.68 -14.62 15.22
CA ALA A 143 2.19 -14.15 13.93
C ALA A 143 2.46 -12.63 13.90
N ALA A 144 2.14 -11.90 14.98
CA ALA A 144 2.48 -10.49 15.16
C ALA A 144 3.92 -10.28 15.68
N GLU A 145 4.51 -11.26 16.37
CA GLU A 145 5.85 -11.18 16.99
C GLU A 145 6.94 -10.76 15.96
N PRO A 146 6.95 -11.27 14.71
CA PRO A 146 7.92 -10.83 13.70
C PRO A 146 7.85 -9.34 13.30
N PHE A 147 6.73 -8.65 13.57
CA PHE A 147 6.61 -7.20 13.36
C PHE A 147 7.18 -6.39 14.54
N GLU A 148 7.40 -7.02 15.69
CA GLU A 148 7.85 -6.39 16.93
C GLU A 148 9.33 -6.63 17.23
N GLU A 149 9.99 -7.46 16.43
CA GLU A 149 11.40 -7.81 16.62
C GLU A 149 12.32 -7.39 15.46
N GLY A 150 13.61 -7.25 15.78
CA GLY A 150 14.69 -7.13 14.81
C GLY A 150 14.58 -5.98 13.80
N ARG A 151 14.97 -6.26 12.56
CA ARG A 151 14.95 -5.30 11.43
C ARG A 151 13.53 -4.89 11.02
N PRO A 152 12.53 -5.80 10.92
CA PRO A 152 11.16 -5.40 10.59
C PRO A 152 10.62 -4.35 11.56
N HIS A 153 10.81 -4.54 12.87
CA HIS A 153 10.36 -3.59 13.88
C HIS A 153 10.91 -2.19 13.67
N ARG A 154 12.22 -2.07 13.42
CA ARG A 154 12.87 -0.77 13.19
C ARG A 154 12.29 -0.06 11.97
N LEU A 155 12.05 -0.79 10.88
CA LEU A 155 11.45 -0.23 9.67
C LEU A 155 10.01 0.23 9.92
N LEU A 156 9.22 -0.57 10.65
CA LEU A 156 7.82 -0.27 10.95
C LEU A 156 7.67 0.90 11.92
N ARG A 157 8.56 1.03 12.91
CA ARG A 157 8.62 2.20 13.80
C ARG A 157 9.03 3.46 13.07
N ALA A 158 10.01 3.36 12.16
CA ALA A 158 10.37 4.46 11.29
C ALA A 158 9.20 4.86 10.38
N ALA A 159 8.49 3.88 9.80
CA ALA A 159 7.30 4.13 8.99
C ALA A 159 6.20 4.83 9.80
N GLU A 160 5.88 4.33 11.00
CA GLU A 160 4.88 4.92 11.90
C GLU A 160 5.21 6.38 12.23
N ALA A 161 6.47 6.67 12.60
CA ALA A 161 6.93 8.02 12.90
C ALA A 161 6.90 8.94 11.67
N LEU A 162 7.33 8.45 10.50
CA LEU A 162 7.36 9.22 9.26
C LEU A 162 5.95 9.49 8.73
N THR A 163 5.04 8.51 8.79
CA THR A 163 3.65 8.66 8.36
C THR A 163 2.90 9.63 9.29
N ALA A 164 3.00 9.45 10.61
CA ALA A 164 2.36 10.35 11.57
C ALA A 164 2.95 11.76 11.51
N GLY A 165 4.28 11.88 11.52
CA GLY A 165 4.99 13.16 11.42
C GLY A 165 4.74 13.87 10.11
N GLY A 166 4.77 13.15 8.98
CA GLY A 166 4.47 13.68 7.66
C GLY A 166 3.03 14.20 7.55
N ALA A 167 2.04 13.48 8.09
CA ALA A 167 0.66 13.94 8.13
C ALA A 167 0.49 15.19 9.00
N ALA A 168 1.15 15.25 10.17
CA ALA A 168 1.14 16.44 11.02
C ALA A 168 1.80 17.65 10.32
N LEU A 169 2.96 17.45 9.66
CA LEU A 169 3.64 18.49 8.89
C LEU A 169 2.81 18.96 7.69
N ALA A 170 2.04 18.07 7.05
CA ALA A 170 1.13 18.44 5.96
C ALA A 170 0.03 19.40 6.45
N LEU A 171 -0.45 19.25 7.68
CA LEU A 171 -1.41 20.16 8.31
C LEU A 171 -0.76 21.49 8.74
N VAL A 172 0.46 21.46 9.28
CA VAL A 172 1.17 22.69 9.69
C VAL A 172 1.54 23.54 8.47
N SER A 173 2.00 22.92 7.39
CA SER A 173 2.39 23.63 6.16
C SER A 173 1.24 24.39 5.50
N SER A 174 -0.04 24.09 5.80
CA SER A 174 -1.16 24.87 5.27
C SER A 174 -1.32 26.20 6.01
N ARG A 175 -1.05 26.20 7.32
CA ARG A 175 -1.16 27.39 8.17
C ARG A 175 -0.05 28.38 7.87
N VAL A 176 1.18 27.88 7.73
CA VAL A 176 2.38 28.71 7.51
C VAL A 176 2.60 29.02 6.02
N ARG A 177 1.89 28.31 5.12
CA ARG A 177 2.04 28.41 3.66
C ARG A 177 3.48 28.22 3.15
N ASP A 178 4.27 27.41 3.85
CA ASP A 178 5.67 27.14 3.51
C ASP A 178 5.81 25.90 2.60
N ARG A 179 6.42 26.10 1.43
CA ARG A 179 6.68 25.06 0.43
C ARG A 179 7.73 24.04 0.89
N ARG A 180 8.73 24.46 1.68
CA ARG A 180 9.76 23.55 2.19
C ARG A 180 9.16 22.55 3.17
N LEU A 181 8.27 23.03 4.04
CA LEU A 181 7.54 22.16 4.97
C LEU A 181 6.60 21.20 4.23
N ALA A 182 5.90 21.66 3.19
CA ALA A 182 5.05 20.79 2.37
C ALA A 182 5.88 19.69 1.66
N ALA A 183 7.04 20.05 1.10
CA ALA A 183 7.94 19.09 0.47
C ALA A 183 8.53 18.09 1.48
N ALA A 184 8.93 18.56 2.67
CA ALA A 184 9.41 17.69 3.75
C ALA A 184 8.32 16.72 4.24
N ALA A 185 7.08 17.20 4.40
CA ALA A 185 5.92 16.36 4.70
C ALA A 185 5.72 15.29 3.63
N GLY A 186 5.78 15.67 2.36
CA GLY A 186 5.63 14.74 1.24
C GLY A 186 6.74 13.69 1.17
N ALA A 187 7.99 14.10 1.35
CA ALA A 187 9.14 13.18 1.42
C ALA A 187 9.02 12.20 2.60
N ALA A 188 8.57 12.68 3.77
CA ALA A 188 8.33 11.83 4.93
C ALA A 188 7.25 10.78 4.65
N LEU A 189 6.11 11.16 4.07
CA LEU A 189 5.02 10.23 3.73
C LEU A 189 5.46 9.18 2.69
N LEU A 190 6.19 9.59 1.65
CA LEU A 190 6.75 8.68 0.64
C LEU A 190 7.72 7.67 1.27
N THR A 191 8.63 8.17 2.11
CA THR A 191 9.64 7.33 2.77
C THR A 191 9.00 6.39 3.80
N GLY A 192 8.02 6.86 4.56
CA GLY A 192 7.26 6.05 5.51
C GLY A 192 6.50 4.92 4.80
N SER A 193 5.85 5.23 3.68
CA SER A 193 5.15 4.26 2.83
C SER A 193 6.08 3.18 2.25
N ALA A 194 7.32 3.54 1.88
CA ALA A 194 8.35 2.58 1.47
C ALA A 194 8.85 1.73 2.65
N ALA A 195 9.17 2.37 3.78
CA ALA A 195 9.63 1.69 4.99
C ALA A 195 8.60 0.68 5.52
N LEU A 196 7.30 1.01 5.46
CA LEU A 196 6.21 0.11 5.79
C LEU A 196 6.23 -1.14 4.93
N ARG A 197 6.28 -0.98 3.59
CA ARG A 197 6.28 -2.11 2.66
C ARG A 197 7.47 -3.03 2.87
N PHE A 198 8.67 -2.48 3.07
CA PHE A 198 9.86 -3.28 3.41
C PHE A 198 9.76 -3.92 4.80
N GLY A 199 9.16 -3.23 5.78
CA GLY A 199 8.90 -3.76 7.11
C GLY A 199 7.98 -4.98 7.07
N VAL A 200 6.85 -4.89 6.37
CA VAL A 200 5.92 -6.01 6.14
C VAL A 200 6.61 -7.15 5.40
N PHE A 201 7.39 -6.86 4.36
CA PHE A 201 8.14 -7.86 3.62
C PHE A 201 9.11 -8.63 4.53
N HIS A 202 9.97 -7.92 5.27
CA HIS A 202 10.94 -8.57 6.16
C HIS A 202 10.29 -9.30 7.34
N ALA A 203 9.16 -8.81 7.87
CA ALA A 203 8.40 -9.52 8.90
C ALA A 203 7.91 -10.88 8.40
N GLY A 204 7.41 -10.94 7.16
CA GLY A 204 7.02 -12.21 6.54
C GLY A 204 8.19 -13.15 6.34
N VAL A 205 9.32 -12.67 5.82
CA VAL A 205 10.54 -13.47 5.66
C VAL A 205 10.97 -14.07 7.01
N ALA A 206 11.06 -13.25 8.06
CA ALA A 206 11.41 -13.72 9.40
C ALA A 206 10.42 -14.79 9.92
N SER A 207 9.11 -14.61 9.65
CA SER A 207 8.10 -15.60 10.04
C SER A 207 8.19 -16.92 9.27
N ALA A 208 8.71 -16.89 8.03
CA ALA A 208 8.89 -18.07 7.21
C ALA A 208 10.15 -18.87 7.58
N GLU A 209 11.19 -18.18 8.09
CA GLU A 209 12.45 -18.78 8.50
C GLU A 209 12.36 -19.54 9.82
N ASP A 210 11.44 -19.15 10.72
CA ASP A 210 11.22 -19.84 12.00
C ASP A 210 9.99 -20.78 11.95
N PRO A 211 10.20 -22.12 12.03
CA PRO A 211 9.12 -23.11 12.05
C PRO A 211 8.08 -22.92 13.16
N ARG A 212 8.42 -22.24 14.26
CA ARG A 212 7.52 -21.94 15.38
C ARG A 212 6.23 -21.28 14.90
N TYR A 213 6.33 -20.35 13.95
CA TYR A 213 5.18 -19.60 13.42
C TYR A 213 4.26 -20.43 12.53
N THR A 214 4.73 -21.59 12.05
CA THR A 214 3.90 -22.53 11.28
C THR A 214 3.35 -23.65 12.17
N VAL A 215 4.21 -24.26 12.99
CA VAL A 215 3.90 -25.50 13.73
C VAL A 215 3.02 -25.22 14.95
N VAL A 216 3.28 -24.15 15.71
CA VAL A 216 2.52 -23.88 16.95
C VAL A 216 1.05 -23.61 16.65
N PRO A 217 0.68 -22.70 15.72
CA PRO A 217 -0.73 -22.46 15.38
C PRO A 217 -1.42 -23.71 14.81
N GLN A 218 -0.72 -24.54 14.04
CA GLN A 218 -1.27 -25.81 13.54
C GLN A 218 -1.59 -26.78 14.68
N ARG A 219 -0.70 -26.93 15.66
CA ARG A 219 -0.92 -27.81 16.82
C ARG A 219 -2.04 -27.31 17.72
N GLU A 220 -2.16 -26.00 17.91
CA GLU A 220 -3.26 -25.39 18.66
C GLU A 220 -4.61 -25.64 17.99
N ARG A 221 -4.69 -25.49 16.66
CA ARG A 221 -5.90 -25.80 15.88
C ARG A 221 -6.29 -27.28 15.97
N LEU A 222 -5.33 -28.20 15.96
CA LEU A 222 -5.61 -29.64 16.13
C LEU A 222 -6.15 -29.93 17.54
N ARG A 223 -5.47 -29.44 18.58
CA ARG A 223 -5.91 -29.61 19.99
C ARG A 223 -7.27 -29.00 20.28
N GLY A 224 -7.64 -27.92 19.59
CA GLY A 224 -8.95 -27.29 19.69
C GLY A 224 -10.07 -28.05 18.98
N ARG A 225 -9.76 -28.99 18.08
CA ARG A 225 -10.74 -29.87 17.42
C ARG A 225 -10.99 -31.16 18.19
N ASP A 226 -10.03 -31.57 19.02
CA ASP A 226 -10.12 -32.76 19.88
C ASP A 226 -10.81 -32.47 21.23
N ARG A 227 -11.24 -31.22 21.47
CA ARG A 227 -12.02 -30.78 22.64
C ARG A 227 -13.44 -30.45 22.22
#